data_AF-A0A6G7WGP8-F1
#
_entry.id   AF-A0A6G7WGP8-F1
#
_cell.length_a   1.000
_cell.length_b   1.000
_cell.length_c   1.000
_cell.angle_alpha   90.00
_cell.angle_beta   90.00
_cell.angle_gamma   90.00
#
_symmetry.space_group_name_H-M   'P 1'
#
loop_
_entity.id
_entity.type
_entity.pdbx_description
1 polymer ?
#
loop_
_entity_poly.entity_id
_entity_poly.type
_entity_poly.pdbx_seq_one_letter_code
_entity_poly.pdbx_strand_id
1 'polypeptide(L)'
;MDFTKVAALNRPTEKLVAIELTDAQIEAIIVAGLTAPIPENLHDKFHITFYSEQEDAKGPINIVVSLKDGEEAESSNYLFAGMIMCQMQLATTNSLLAYQYITEDEGFARISSPEAKKEIGIPANYTPIQQLRVGYPENRVDSRETHTLSSLMERFN
;
A
#
# COMPACT_ATOMS: atom_id res chain seq x y z
N MET A 1 -10.86 -5.27 16.95
CA MET A 1 -11.02 -4.49 15.70
C MET A 1 -12.39 -4.81 15.13
N ASP A 2 -13.17 -3.79 14.77
CA ASP A 2 -14.41 -3.98 14.01
C ASP A 2 -14.07 -3.94 12.51
N PHE A 3 -13.90 -5.12 11.91
CA PHE A 3 -13.50 -5.24 10.51
C PHE A 3 -14.51 -4.58 9.56
N THR A 4 -15.80 -4.68 9.85
CA THR A 4 -16.85 -4.09 9.01
C THR A 4 -16.72 -2.56 8.97
N LYS A 5 -16.41 -1.95 10.12
CA LYS A 5 -16.14 -0.51 10.18
C LYS A 5 -14.88 -0.12 9.39
N VAL A 6 -13.79 -0.88 9.51
CA VAL A 6 -12.55 -0.62 8.76
C VAL A 6 -12.81 -0.73 7.27
N ALA A 7 -13.46 -1.82 6.83
CA ALA A 7 -13.80 -2.05 5.42
C ALA A 7 -14.71 -0.95 4.86
N ALA A 8 -15.67 -0.45 5.65
CA ALA A 8 -16.57 0.63 5.23
C ALA A 8 -15.88 2.01 5.13
N LEU A 9 -14.82 2.24 5.92
CA LEU A 9 -14.07 3.49 5.90
C LEU A 9 -12.91 3.49 4.90
N ASN A 10 -12.40 2.31 4.56
CA ASN A 10 -11.22 2.11 3.73
C ASN A 10 -11.41 2.74 2.33
N ARG A 11 -10.63 3.80 2.05
CA ARG A 11 -10.66 4.49 0.77
C ARG A 11 -9.38 5.31 0.54
N PRO A 12 -9.02 5.57 -0.73
CA PRO A 12 -8.02 6.56 -1.05
C PRO A 12 -8.52 7.99 -0.74
N THR A 13 -7.61 8.88 -0.35
CA THR A 13 -7.82 10.33 -0.24
C THR A 13 -7.04 11.06 -1.32
N GLU A 14 -7.43 12.27 -1.69
CA GLU A 14 -6.66 13.12 -2.60
C GLU A 14 -5.60 13.94 -1.89
N LYS A 15 -5.73 14.18 -0.58
CA LYS A 15 -4.82 15.05 0.17
C LYS A 15 -4.44 14.48 1.54
N LEU A 16 -3.16 14.59 1.85
CA LEU A 16 -2.54 14.17 3.11
C LEU A 16 -1.83 15.39 3.73
N VAL A 17 -1.89 15.50 5.05
CA VAL A 17 -1.15 16.55 5.78
C VAL A 17 0.27 16.06 6.10
N ALA A 18 1.21 17.01 6.14
CA ALA A 18 2.60 16.78 6.51
C ALA A 18 2.76 16.63 8.04
N ILE A 19 2.15 15.59 8.58
CA ILE A 19 2.28 15.18 9.98
C ILE A 19 3.02 13.84 10.01
N GLU A 20 4.06 13.79 10.84
CA GLU A 20 4.86 12.61 11.07
C GLU A 20 4.05 11.43 11.62
N LEU A 21 4.29 10.25 11.05
CA LEU A 21 3.76 8.99 11.55
C LEU A 21 4.67 8.45 12.65
N THR A 22 4.07 7.87 13.68
CA THR A 22 4.81 7.16 14.71
C THR A 22 5.39 5.86 14.16
N ASP A 23 6.54 5.43 14.68
CA ASP A 23 7.17 4.17 14.26
C ASP A 23 6.21 2.98 14.45
N ALA A 24 5.38 2.99 15.51
CA ALA A 24 4.36 1.98 15.75
C ALA A 24 3.27 1.94 14.66
N GLN A 25 2.88 3.09 14.10
CA GLN A 25 1.94 3.13 12.98
C GLN A 25 2.58 2.54 11.71
N ILE A 26 3.83 2.89 11.44
CA ILE A 26 4.58 2.39 10.28
C ILE A 26 4.75 0.87 10.41
N GLU A 27 5.23 0.40 11.55
CA GLU A 27 5.42 -1.04 11.82
C GLU A 27 4.13 -1.83 11.66
N ALA A 28 3.01 -1.33 12.21
CA ALA A 28 1.72 -1.98 12.07
C ALA A 28 1.27 -2.14 10.60
N ILE A 29 1.55 -1.13 9.76
CA ILE A 29 1.24 -1.19 8.33
C ILE A 29 2.14 -2.20 7.62
N ILE A 30 3.46 -2.17 7.85
CA ILE A 30 4.40 -3.08 7.20
C ILE A 30 4.13 -4.53 7.61
N VAL A 31 3.91 -4.79 8.90
CA VAL A 31 3.56 -6.13 9.40
C VAL A 31 2.28 -6.65 8.73
N ALA A 32 1.27 -5.81 8.52
CA ALA A 32 0.06 -6.22 7.82
C ALA A 32 0.35 -6.71 6.39
N GLY A 33 1.19 -5.99 5.64
CA GLY A 33 1.65 -6.41 4.32
C GLY A 33 2.43 -7.72 4.34
N LEU A 34 3.33 -7.90 5.31
CA LEU A 34 4.11 -9.13 5.47
C LEU A 34 3.24 -10.35 5.82
N THR A 35 2.09 -10.13 6.47
CA THR A 35 1.11 -11.18 6.82
C THR A 35 0.07 -11.46 5.73
N ALA A 36 0.26 -10.92 4.53
CA ALA A 36 -0.68 -11.14 3.42
C ALA A 36 -0.79 -12.64 3.07
N PRO A 37 -2.01 -13.15 2.81
CA PRO A 37 -2.24 -14.56 2.55
C PRO A 37 -1.89 -14.91 1.08
N ILE A 38 -0.61 -14.82 0.75
CA ILE A 38 -0.06 -15.23 -0.55
C ILE A 38 0.63 -16.60 -0.40
N PRO A 39 0.80 -17.37 -1.49
CA PRO A 39 1.57 -18.60 -1.45
C PRO A 39 2.98 -18.40 -0.86
N GLU A 40 3.39 -19.27 0.06
CA GLU A 40 4.66 -19.16 0.81
C GLU A 40 5.88 -18.96 -0.11
N ASN A 41 5.91 -19.68 -1.24
CA ASN A 41 6.98 -19.62 -2.23
C ASN A 41 7.09 -18.29 -2.99
N LEU A 42 6.15 -17.36 -2.78
CA LEU A 42 6.15 -16.03 -3.40
C LEU A 42 6.64 -14.94 -2.45
N HIS A 43 6.71 -15.17 -1.13
CA HIS A 43 7.15 -14.14 -0.18
C HIS A 43 8.55 -13.62 -0.52
N ASP A 44 9.50 -14.49 -0.87
CA ASP A 44 10.87 -14.13 -1.22
C ASP A 44 10.99 -13.38 -2.57
N LYS A 45 9.92 -13.37 -3.37
CA LYS A 45 9.87 -12.67 -4.66
C LYS A 45 9.44 -11.22 -4.51
N PHE A 46 8.75 -10.87 -3.43
CA PHE A 46 8.33 -9.50 -3.15
C PHE A 46 9.29 -8.82 -2.18
N HIS A 47 9.39 -7.50 -2.30
CA HIS A 47 10.13 -6.67 -1.37
C HIS A 47 9.29 -5.44 -1.03
N ILE A 48 9.17 -5.13 0.25
CA ILE A 48 8.46 -3.94 0.73
C ILE A 48 9.50 -2.93 1.20
N THR A 49 9.49 -1.76 0.59
CA THR A 49 10.32 -0.61 0.98
C THR A 49 9.40 0.49 1.48
N PHE A 50 9.81 1.24 2.49
CA PHE A 50 9.14 2.47 2.88
C PHE A 50 10.16 3.60 3.04
N TYR A 51 9.78 4.82 2.65
CA TYR A 51 10.63 6.00 2.74
C TYR A 51 9.79 7.26 2.91
N SER A 52 10.39 8.33 3.45
CA SER A 52 9.78 9.67 3.44
C SER A 52 10.46 10.51 2.36
N GLU A 53 9.69 11.38 1.68
CA GLU A 53 10.25 12.38 0.75
C GLU A 53 10.80 13.62 1.47
N GLN A 54 10.47 13.79 2.74
CA GLN A 54 10.97 14.91 3.54
C GLN A 54 12.14 14.41 4.41
N GLU A 55 13.35 14.89 4.14
CA GLU A 55 14.58 14.50 4.85
C GLU A 55 14.46 14.65 6.37
N ASP A 56 13.69 15.63 6.84
CA ASP A 56 13.51 15.96 8.26
C ASP A 56 12.14 15.59 8.85
N ALA A 57 11.22 15.00 8.07
CA ALA A 57 9.87 14.68 8.55
C ALA A 57 9.43 13.28 8.14
N LYS A 58 8.95 12.46 9.10
CA LYS A 58 8.44 11.11 8.80
C LYS A 58 6.97 11.09 8.36
N GLY A 59 6.52 12.04 7.53
CA GLY A 59 5.15 12.01 7.04
C GLY A 59 4.82 13.06 5.98
N PRO A 60 4.06 12.71 4.93
CA PRO A 60 3.54 11.37 4.59
C PRO A 60 4.65 10.41 4.12
N ILE A 61 4.50 9.11 4.38
CA ILE A 61 5.46 8.08 3.95
C ILE A 61 5.01 7.45 2.63
N ASN A 62 5.96 7.03 1.81
CA ASN A 62 5.74 6.18 0.66
C ASN A 62 6.05 4.72 1.04
N ILE A 63 5.20 3.81 0.61
CA ILE A 63 5.36 2.36 0.73
C ILE A 63 5.33 1.79 -0.68
N VAL A 64 6.36 1.03 -1.03
CA VAL A 64 6.54 0.45 -2.35
C VAL A 64 6.61 -1.06 -2.23
N VAL A 65 5.80 -1.75 -3.02
CA VAL A 65 5.91 -3.20 -3.24
C VAL A 65 6.63 -3.40 -4.56
N SER A 66 7.74 -4.13 -4.51
CA SER A 66 8.60 -4.44 -5.65
C SER A 66 8.66 -5.95 -5.88
N LEU A 67 8.82 -6.37 -7.13
CA LEU A 67 8.97 -7.76 -7.55
C LEU A 67 10.40 -8.03 -8.00
N LYS A 68 10.96 -9.18 -7.65
CA LYS A 68 12.29 -9.59 -8.09
C LYS A 68 12.38 -9.71 -9.62
N ASP A 69 13.43 -9.16 -10.21
CA ASP A 69 13.64 -9.18 -11.65
C ASP A 69 13.81 -10.62 -12.17
N GLY A 70 13.32 -10.87 -13.38
CA GLY A 70 13.33 -12.20 -14.00
C GLY A 70 12.20 -13.12 -13.55
N GLU A 71 11.42 -12.73 -12.55
CA GLU A 71 10.08 -13.28 -12.35
C GLU A 71 9.19 -12.69 -13.44
N GLU A 72 8.73 -13.51 -14.39
CA GLU A 72 7.77 -13.03 -15.38
C GLU A 72 6.55 -12.46 -14.66
N ALA A 73 6.13 -11.26 -15.05
CA ALA A 73 4.95 -10.62 -14.51
C ALA A 73 3.70 -11.32 -15.06
N GLU A 74 3.51 -12.59 -14.67
CA GLU A 74 2.23 -13.25 -14.81
C GLU A 74 1.17 -12.39 -14.09
N SER A 75 -0.05 -12.36 -14.63
CA SER A 75 -1.19 -11.66 -14.04
C SER A 75 -1.42 -12.01 -12.56
N SER A 76 -0.94 -13.18 -12.13
CA SER A 76 -0.90 -13.65 -10.75
C SER A 76 -0.02 -12.78 -9.82
N ASN A 77 1.12 -12.26 -10.28
CA ASN A 77 2.04 -11.48 -9.43
C ASN A 77 1.46 -10.11 -9.06
N TYR A 78 0.79 -9.44 -9.99
CA TYR A 78 0.08 -8.19 -9.69
C TYR A 78 -1.11 -8.41 -8.75
N LEU A 79 -1.79 -9.56 -8.87
CA LEU A 79 -2.84 -9.96 -7.92
C LEU A 79 -2.26 -10.10 -6.50
N PHE A 80 -1.16 -10.82 -6.33
CA PHE A 80 -0.53 -11.01 -5.02
C PHE A 80 0.03 -9.71 -4.44
N ALA A 81 0.64 -8.86 -5.26
CA ALA A 81 1.03 -7.51 -4.85
C ALA A 81 -0.18 -6.69 -4.36
N GLY A 82 -1.31 -6.79 -5.07
CA GLY A 82 -2.57 -6.18 -4.65
C GLY A 82 -3.09 -6.71 -3.31
N MET A 83 -2.92 -8.00 -3.03
CA MET A 83 -3.27 -8.59 -1.73
C MET A 83 -2.38 -8.06 -0.60
N ILE A 84 -1.06 -7.98 -0.82
CA ILE A 84 -0.10 -7.35 0.11
C ILE A 84 -0.53 -5.90 0.38
N MET A 85 -0.81 -5.16 -0.69
CA MET A 85 -1.17 -3.76 -0.61
C MET A 85 -2.51 -3.52 0.10
N CYS A 86 -3.50 -4.37 -0.15
CA CYS A 86 -4.81 -4.31 0.50
C CYS A 86 -4.71 -4.49 2.02
N GLN A 87 -3.85 -5.40 2.50
CA GLN A 87 -3.62 -5.56 3.94
C GLN A 87 -3.04 -4.29 4.57
N MET A 88 -2.09 -3.66 3.88
CA MET A 88 -1.49 -2.39 4.32
C MET A 88 -2.53 -1.25 4.35
N GLN A 89 -3.47 -1.21 3.41
CA GLN A 89 -4.57 -0.22 3.37
C GLN A 89 -5.55 -0.40 4.53
N LEU A 90 -5.91 -1.65 4.84
CA LEU A 90 -6.78 -1.96 5.96
C LEU A 90 -6.11 -1.59 7.30
N ALA A 91 -4.82 -1.90 7.45
CA ALA A 91 -4.04 -1.51 8.63
C ALA A 91 -3.89 0.01 8.76
N THR A 92 -3.67 0.70 7.64
CA THR A 92 -3.65 2.17 7.56
C THR A 92 -4.98 2.75 8.06
N THR A 93 -6.09 2.25 7.53
CA THR A 93 -7.45 2.70 7.90
C THR A 93 -7.75 2.40 9.37
N ASN A 94 -7.35 1.23 9.87
CA ASN A 94 -7.49 0.86 11.28
C ASN A 94 -6.68 1.78 12.21
N SER A 95 -5.58 2.33 11.72
CA SER A 95 -4.75 3.32 12.43
C SER A 95 -5.28 4.76 12.32
N LEU A 96 -6.48 4.94 11.76
CA LEU A 96 -7.11 6.24 11.47
C LEU A 96 -6.29 7.13 10.53
N LEU A 97 -5.42 6.50 9.73
CA LEU A 97 -4.66 7.13 8.68
C LEU A 97 -5.40 6.99 7.34
N ALA A 98 -4.98 7.76 6.35
CA ALA A 98 -5.44 7.69 4.99
C ALA A 98 -4.28 7.37 4.05
N TYR A 99 -4.61 6.95 2.84
CA TYR A 99 -3.61 6.63 1.82
C TYR A 99 -3.99 7.17 0.45
N GLN A 100 -3.00 7.28 -0.42
CA GLN A 100 -3.08 7.65 -1.82
C GLN A 100 -2.48 6.53 -2.66
N TYR A 101 -3.15 6.18 -3.75
CA TYR A 101 -2.53 5.35 -4.77
C TYR A 101 -1.63 6.22 -5.63
N ILE A 102 -0.41 5.75 -5.86
CA ILE A 102 0.44 6.29 -6.92
C ILE A 102 0.32 5.32 -8.09
N THR A 103 -0.42 5.73 -9.12
CA THR A 103 -0.65 4.94 -10.33
C THR A 103 -0.04 5.58 -11.57
N GLU A 104 0.54 6.77 -11.43
CA GLU A 104 1.09 7.53 -12.54
C GLU A 104 2.47 7.00 -12.92
N ASP A 105 2.71 6.83 -14.21
CA ASP A 105 3.99 6.35 -14.76
C ASP A 105 5.17 7.22 -14.30
N GLU A 106 4.96 8.54 -14.16
CA GLU A 106 5.97 9.47 -13.63
C GLU A 106 6.38 9.14 -12.19
N GLY A 107 5.44 8.71 -11.35
CA GLY A 107 5.72 8.30 -9.97
C GLY A 107 6.63 7.08 -9.93
N PHE A 108 6.32 6.07 -10.74
CA PHE A 108 7.15 4.86 -10.85
C PHE A 108 8.50 5.14 -11.51
N ALA A 109 8.56 6.01 -12.52
CA ALA A 109 9.80 6.37 -13.20
C ALA A 109 10.83 6.98 -12.22
N ARG A 110 10.37 7.79 -11.26
CA ARG A 110 11.23 8.41 -10.24
C ARG A 110 11.90 7.41 -9.32
N ILE A 111 11.26 6.27 -9.04
CA ILE A 111 11.78 5.23 -8.12
C ILE A 111 12.39 4.03 -8.84
N SER A 112 12.38 4.02 -10.17
CA SER A 112 12.82 2.88 -10.98
C SER A 112 14.28 2.99 -11.47
N SER A 113 14.91 4.16 -11.38
CA SER A 113 16.33 4.30 -11.74
C SER A 113 17.23 3.59 -10.71
N PRO A 114 18.40 3.04 -11.11
CA PRO A 114 19.32 2.40 -10.19
C PRO A 114 19.75 3.30 -9.03
N GLU A 115 19.95 4.59 -9.29
CA GLU A 115 20.32 5.59 -8.30
C GLU A 115 19.19 5.81 -7.29
N ALA A 116 17.95 5.99 -7.77
CA ALA A 116 16.79 6.19 -6.90
C ALA A 116 16.50 4.96 -6.06
N LYS A 117 16.55 3.76 -6.65
CA LYS A 117 16.39 2.49 -5.92
C LYS A 117 17.37 2.41 -4.75
N LYS A 118 18.64 2.74 -5.00
CA LYS A 118 19.68 2.73 -3.95
C LYS A 118 19.40 3.75 -2.84
N GLU A 119 18.95 4.96 -3.21
CA GLU A 119 18.65 6.04 -2.27
C GLU A 119 17.52 5.67 -1.31
N ILE A 120 16.43 5.09 -1.82
CA ILE A 120 15.26 4.72 -1.02
C ILE A 120 15.33 3.30 -0.43
N GLY A 121 16.35 2.52 -0.78
CA GLY A 121 16.57 1.17 -0.25
C GLY A 121 15.85 0.03 -0.98
N ILE A 122 15.41 0.23 -2.23
CA ILE A 122 14.94 -0.87 -3.09
C ILE A 122 16.16 -1.65 -3.62
N PRO A 123 16.19 -2.99 -3.49
CA PRO A 123 17.29 -3.79 -4.02
C PRO A 123 17.39 -3.66 -5.55
N ALA A 124 18.62 -3.65 -6.07
CA ALA A 124 18.88 -3.38 -7.49
C ALA A 124 18.19 -4.37 -8.44
N ASN A 125 18.01 -5.62 -8.00
CA ASN A 125 17.38 -6.71 -8.76
C ASN A 125 15.87 -6.83 -8.50
N TYR A 126 15.21 -5.74 -8.10
CA TYR A 126 13.76 -5.68 -7.90
C TYR A 126 13.18 -4.49 -8.66
N THR A 127 12.02 -4.69 -9.25
CA THR A 127 11.25 -3.68 -9.99
C THR A 127 10.03 -3.23 -9.18
N PRO A 128 9.86 -1.93 -8.91
CA PRO A 128 8.67 -1.38 -8.26
C PRO A 128 7.42 -1.68 -9.09
N ILE A 129 6.36 -2.18 -8.47
CA ILE A 129 5.11 -2.54 -9.18
C ILE A 129 3.86 -1.89 -8.58
N GLN A 130 3.87 -1.54 -7.29
CA GLN A 130 2.77 -0.82 -6.64
C GLN A 130 3.32 0.14 -5.59
N GLN A 131 2.71 1.32 -5.47
CA GLN A 131 3.09 2.32 -4.49
C GLN A 131 1.86 2.93 -3.81
N LEU A 132 1.96 3.08 -2.49
CA LEU A 132 1.03 3.79 -1.64
C LEU A 132 1.74 4.92 -0.93
N ARG A 133 1.09 6.08 -0.85
CA ARG A 133 1.51 7.14 0.07
C ARG A 133 0.56 7.16 1.26
N VAL A 134 1.07 7.18 2.48
CA VAL A 134 0.28 7.06 3.72
C VAL A 134 0.52 8.25 4.62
N GLY A 135 -0.56 8.80 5.18
CA GLY A 135 -0.51 10.02 5.98
C GLY A 135 -1.81 10.28 6.75
N TYR A 136 -1.84 11.35 7.52
CA TYR A 136 -3.10 11.86 8.06
C TYR A 136 -3.90 12.54 6.94
N PRO A 137 -5.22 12.32 6.84
CA PRO A 137 -6.03 12.98 5.84
C PRO A 137 -6.20 14.48 6.17
N GLU A 138 -6.18 15.35 5.16
CA GLU A 138 -6.48 16.77 5.34
C GLU A 138 -7.96 17.02 5.66
N ASN A 139 -8.84 16.25 5.02
CA ASN A 139 -10.28 16.35 5.21
C ASN A 139 -10.84 15.13 5.92
N ARG A 140 -11.96 15.32 6.61
CA ARG A 140 -12.67 14.20 7.24
C ARG A 140 -13.16 13.23 6.17
N VAL A 141 -12.93 11.96 6.42
CA VAL A 141 -13.23 10.87 5.50
C VAL A 141 -14.72 10.50 5.68
N ASP A 142 -15.62 11.19 4.96
CA ASP A 142 -17.10 11.10 5.13
C ASP A 142 -17.68 9.76 4.69
N SER A 143 -18.40 9.00 5.51
CA SER A 143 -18.95 7.69 5.13
C SER A 143 -19.71 7.71 3.79
N ARG A 144 -19.47 6.74 2.91
CA ARG A 144 -20.23 6.56 1.67
C ARG A 144 -21.35 5.52 1.87
N GLU A 145 -22.43 5.62 1.09
CA GLU A 145 -23.36 4.50 0.92
C GLU A 145 -22.60 3.28 0.38
N THR A 146 -22.62 2.19 1.15
CA THR A 146 -22.14 0.89 0.68
C THR A 146 -23.05 0.41 -0.44
N HIS A 147 -22.48 -0.05 -1.57
CA HIS A 147 -23.26 -0.73 -2.60
C HIS A 147 -24.05 -1.87 -1.95
N THR A 148 -25.36 -1.91 -2.19
CA THR A 148 -26.22 -2.98 -1.67
C THR A 148 -25.75 -4.31 -2.24
N LEU A 149 -25.55 -5.30 -1.37
CA LEU A 149 -25.06 -6.66 -1.69
C LEU A 149 -25.75 -7.30 -2.90
N SER A 150 -27.00 -6.93 -3.18
CA SER A 150 -27.83 -7.49 -4.24
C SER A 150 -27.32 -7.25 -5.67
N SER A 151 -26.46 -6.26 -5.93
CA SER A 151 -25.97 -6.02 -7.30
C SER A 151 -24.69 -6.77 -7.66
N LEU A 152 -23.99 -7.36 -6.68
CA LEU A 152 -22.67 -7.97 -6.85
C LEU A 152 -22.58 -9.42 -6.36
N MET A 153 -23.65 -9.96 -5.76
CA MET A 153 -23.66 -11.29 -5.18
C MET A 153 -24.87 -12.08 -5.69
N GLU A 154 -24.62 -13.09 -6.51
CA GLU A 154 -25.59 -14.11 -6.85
C GLU A 154 -25.36 -15.33 -5.94
N ARG A 155 -26.37 -15.69 -5.15
CA ARG A 155 -26.34 -16.91 -4.35
C ARG A 155 -27.01 -18.02 -5.16
N PHE A 156 -26.23 -18.98 -5.60
CA PHE A 156 -26.76 -20.24 -6.13
C PHE A 156 -27.09 -21.17 -4.95
N ASN A 157 -28.30 -21.74 -4.96
CA ASN A 157 -28.76 -22.73 -3.98
C ASN A 157 -28.41 -24.15 -4.42
#